data_AF-A0AB36XT11-F1
#
_entry.id   AF-A0AB36XT11-F1
#
_cell.length_a   1.000
_cell.length_b   1.000
_cell.length_c   1.000
_cell.angle_alpha   90.00
_cell.angle_beta   90.00
_cell.angle_gamma   90.00
#
_symmetry.space_group_name_H-M   'P 1'
#
loop_
_entity.id
_entity.type
_entity.pdbx_description
1 polymer ?
#
loop_
_entity_poly.entity_id
_entity_poly.type
_entity_poly.pdbx_seq_one_letter_code
_entity_poly.pdbx_strand_id
1 'polypeptide(L)'
;MRANKVALMISMLFAIAGCQSTPSEQTEANQSTNGSESSSNARTFDSVQSVHLEWESKLESHVQLSLYAPENYNELLDAWDDAESIYADLLKDETRLTKSYSIFSSLTYAEAFDEKIALVKSNYDSILVLKKKADRVLADSIVQMDYLKYLGADTMFASSYKSLYAEYSELFEYVLVDELEDAQEAQVEFLNHARSLEVKVAHKKYIEPLKNELEFLEDEDFDDVVPLTFAKASSQIALAENQVKASPREKSIIEDAVKAAEFELNHVRSVAHEVKLLANVKGDRFEQSVLNAENQFLSISQILNDQDYRDVVLRLQAQKIVESIKALKSSDMTTQLKSEVEALSEQLADLELENQKQAQQLAETNKHNEFLDEQVTKSDAHIKSLEELVDSLKSLGGKVATESRSDVTPTNVESNLEDAALEQSSEQVIEPSV
;
A
#
# COMPACT_ATOMS: atom_id res chain seq x y z
N MET A 1 -30.42 -0.32 49.03
CA MET A 1 -30.30 0.37 50.34
C MET A 1 -28.98 1.13 50.32
N ARG A 2 -29.03 2.46 50.43
CA ARG A 2 -27.97 3.45 50.83
C ARG A 2 -26.54 3.20 50.29
N ALA A 3 -25.87 4.15 49.62
CA ALA A 3 -25.74 5.53 50.04
C ALA A 3 -25.42 6.53 48.90
N ASN A 4 -26.01 7.69 49.09
CA ASN A 4 -25.82 9.01 48.49
C ASN A 4 -24.37 9.54 48.40
N LYS A 5 -24.16 10.30 47.31
CA LYS A 5 -23.53 11.63 47.19
C LYS A 5 -22.05 11.79 47.54
N VAL A 6 -21.25 12.13 46.53
CA VAL A 6 -20.33 13.29 46.57
C VAL A 6 -20.37 13.97 45.19
N ALA A 7 -20.96 15.16 45.12
CA ALA A 7 -20.73 16.11 44.04
C ALA A 7 -19.60 17.01 44.51
N LEU A 8 -18.45 16.94 43.86
CA LEU A 8 -17.26 17.71 44.21
C LEU A 8 -17.14 18.87 43.22
N MET A 9 -17.79 19.98 43.56
CA MET A 9 -17.60 21.27 42.91
C MET A 9 -16.21 21.79 43.26
N ILE A 10 -15.25 21.71 42.31
CA ILE A 10 -13.96 22.38 42.43
C ILE A 10 -14.04 23.68 41.65
N SER A 11 -14.44 24.75 42.34
CA SER A 11 -14.26 26.12 41.90
C SER A 11 -12.78 26.50 42.02
N MET A 12 -12.06 26.50 40.90
CA MET A 12 -10.66 26.93 40.84
C MET A 12 -10.59 28.47 40.87
N LEU A 13 -10.34 29.01 42.07
CA LEU A 13 -10.09 30.43 42.32
C LEU A 13 -8.71 30.81 41.77
N PHE A 14 -8.67 31.48 40.62
CA PHE A 14 -7.50 32.25 40.20
C PHE A 14 -7.43 33.55 41.00
N ALA A 15 -6.29 33.75 41.67
CA ALA A 15 -6.00 34.91 42.50
C ALA A 15 -5.91 36.19 41.65
N ILE A 16 -6.81 37.14 41.91
CA ILE A 16 -6.69 38.51 41.41
C ILE A 16 -5.62 39.23 42.26
N ALA A 17 -4.45 39.45 41.69
CA ALA A 17 -3.47 40.39 42.23
C ALA A 17 -4.01 41.82 42.06
N GLY A 18 -4.41 42.45 43.15
CA GLY A 18 -4.88 43.83 43.17
C GLY A 18 -3.73 44.83 42.98
N CYS A 19 -3.82 45.68 41.95
CA CYS A 19 -3.03 46.90 41.84
C CYS A 19 -3.48 47.91 42.90
N GLN A 20 -2.63 48.15 43.90
CA GLN A 20 -2.75 49.28 44.82
C GLN A 20 -2.17 50.53 44.14
N SER A 21 -2.96 51.60 44.07
CA SER A 21 -2.60 52.86 43.43
C SER A 21 -2.57 53.98 44.46
N THR A 22 -1.42 54.62 44.67
CA THR A 22 -1.31 56.04 45.09
C THR A 22 0.12 56.57 44.83
N PRO A 23 0.29 57.80 44.32
CA PRO A 23 1.59 58.35 43.90
C PRO A 23 2.22 59.26 44.95
N SER A 24 3.55 59.39 44.93
CA SER A 24 4.27 60.52 45.54
C SER A 24 5.48 60.93 44.69
N GLU A 25 5.72 62.23 44.67
CA GLU A 25 6.49 63.02 43.72
C GLU A 25 8.02 62.79 43.69
N GLN A 26 8.55 62.95 42.46
CA GLN A 26 9.77 63.65 42.04
C GLN A 26 11.12 63.37 42.72
N THR A 27 12.07 62.82 41.94
CA THR A 27 13.36 63.50 41.62
C THR A 27 13.91 62.95 40.29
N GLU A 28 14.36 63.85 39.43
CA GLU A 28 14.84 63.63 38.06
C GLU A 28 16.17 62.86 37.98
N ALA A 29 16.29 61.97 36.98
CA ALA A 29 17.56 61.65 36.30
C ALA A 29 17.31 60.98 34.92
N ASN A 30 17.39 61.82 33.88
CA ASN A 30 17.73 61.57 32.47
C ASN A 30 17.53 60.18 31.81
N GLN A 31 16.59 60.19 30.86
CA GLN A 31 16.69 59.68 29.48
C GLN A 31 17.38 58.32 29.23
N SER A 32 16.55 57.30 29.02
CA SER A 32 16.64 56.49 27.81
C SER A 32 15.25 56.33 27.23
N THR A 33 15.00 57.02 26.12
CA THR A 33 13.80 56.91 25.30
C THR A 33 13.87 55.57 24.58
N ASN A 34 13.19 54.55 25.09
CA ASN A 34 12.70 53.45 24.27
C ASN A 34 11.22 53.30 24.58
N GLY A 35 10.41 53.76 23.63
CA GLY A 35 8.97 53.62 23.67
C GLY A 35 8.62 52.15 23.85
N SER A 36 7.84 51.86 24.88
CA SER A 36 6.92 50.75 24.84
C SER A 36 5.97 51.00 23.68
N GLU A 37 6.34 50.53 22.49
CA GLU A 37 5.41 50.33 21.38
C GLU A 37 4.39 49.29 21.83
N SER A 38 3.35 49.75 22.51
CA SER A 38 2.04 49.13 22.40
C SER A 38 1.61 49.35 20.96
N SER A 39 1.96 48.43 20.06
CA SER A 39 1.42 48.38 18.71
C SER A 39 -0.08 48.16 18.80
N SER A 40 -0.84 49.23 19.01
CA SER A 40 -2.26 49.29 18.69
C SER A 40 -2.37 49.33 17.17
N ASN A 41 -2.13 48.18 16.53
CA ASN A 41 -2.55 47.99 15.16
C ASN A 41 -4.07 48.15 15.19
N ALA A 42 -4.58 49.25 14.63
CA ALA A 42 -6.01 49.46 14.50
C ALA A 42 -6.61 48.23 13.80
N ARG A 43 -7.44 47.47 14.52
CA ARG A 43 -8.20 46.36 13.96
C ARG A 43 -8.95 46.87 12.72
N THR A 44 -8.87 46.15 11.62
CA THR A 44 -9.63 46.40 10.40
C THR A 44 -10.67 45.31 10.21
N PHE A 45 -11.71 45.56 9.42
CA PHE A 45 -12.68 44.53 9.11
C PHE A 45 -12.03 43.32 8.41
N ASP A 46 -11.11 43.56 7.47
CA ASP A 46 -10.33 42.50 6.80
C ASP A 46 -9.57 41.59 7.77
N SER A 47 -9.02 42.14 8.86
CA SER A 47 -8.29 41.32 9.84
C SER A 47 -9.23 40.49 10.73
N VAL A 48 -10.45 40.97 10.99
CA VAL A 48 -11.51 40.19 11.65
C VAL A 48 -11.97 39.06 10.73
N GLN A 49 -12.25 39.36 9.46
CA GLN A 49 -12.63 38.37 8.46
C GLN A 49 -11.57 37.28 8.27
N SER A 50 -10.28 37.64 8.20
CA SER A 50 -9.20 36.66 8.09
C SER A 50 -9.16 35.71 9.29
N VAL A 51 -9.34 36.22 10.51
CA VAL A 51 -9.35 35.41 11.73
C VAL A 51 -10.58 34.51 11.78
N HIS A 52 -11.74 35.01 11.37
CA HIS A 52 -12.96 34.21 11.26
C HIS A 52 -12.76 33.03 10.30
N LEU A 53 -12.32 33.28 9.07
CA LEU A 53 -12.10 32.22 8.07
C LEU A 53 -11.06 31.18 8.53
N GLU A 54 -10.01 31.62 9.22
CA GLU A 54 -9.02 30.71 9.80
C GLU A 54 -9.66 29.76 10.83
N TRP A 55 -10.48 30.30 11.74
CA TRP A 55 -11.11 29.50 12.79
C TRP A 55 -12.25 28.63 12.27
N GLU A 56 -13.06 29.12 11.34
CA GLU A 56 -14.08 28.34 10.63
C GLU A 56 -13.45 27.08 10.02
N SER A 57 -12.35 27.24 9.26
CA SER A 57 -11.62 26.10 8.67
C SER A 57 -10.99 25.16 9.72
N LYS A 58 -10.46 25.71 10.82
CA LYS A 58 -9.86 24.90 11.89
C LYS A 58 -10.90 24.06 12.64
N LEU A 59 -12.10 24.60 12.89
CA LEU A 59 -13.15 23.89 13.60
C LEU A 59 -13.84 22.84 12.73
N GLU A 60 -14.01 23.10 11.44
CA GLU A 60 -14.51 22.10 10.47
C GLU A 60 -13.59 20.87 10.35
N SER A 61 -12.27 21.06 10.49
CA SER A 61 -11.31 19.96 10.37
C SER A 61 -11.24 19.04 11.61
N HIS A 62 -11.85 19.44 12.74
CA HIS A 62 -11.70 18.76 14.03
C HIS A 62 -13.04 18.46 14.73
N VAL A 63 -14.02 17.93 13.99
CA VAL A 63 -15.41 17.68 14.45
C VAL A 63 -15.53 16.73 15.66
N GLN A 64 -14.50 15.96 16.01
CA GLN A 64 -14.56 14.95 17.08
C GLN A 64 -13.72 15.28 18.34
N LEU A 65 -13.51 16.57 18.61
CA LEU A 65 -12.77 17.02 19.79
C LEU A 65 -13.54 16.86 21.11
N SER A 66 -14.87 16.74 21.07
CA SER A 66 -15.73 16.61 22.25
C SER A 66 -15.38 15.43 23.15
N LEU A 67 -14.87 14.34 22.58
CA LEU A 67 -14.49 13.14 23.33
C LEU A 67 -13.30 13.38 24.27
N TYR A 68 -12.41 14.30 23.92
CA TYR A 68 -11.16 14.53 24.66
C TYR A 68 -11.33 15.50 25.84
N ALA A 69 -12.22 16.48 25.70
CA ALA A 69 -12.58 17.40 26.78
C ALA A 69 -13.98 17.98 26.52
N PRO A 70 -15.04 17.31 27.01
CA PRO A 70 -16.42 17.70 26.73
C PRO A 70 -16.75 19.14 27.17
N GLU A 71 -16.28 19.54 28.35
CA GLU A 71 -16.54 20.88 28.91
C GLU A 71 -15.83 21.97 28.11
N ASN A 72 -14.52 21.85 27.89
CA ASN A 72 -13.76 22.80 27.07
C ASN A 72 -14.27 22.88 25.62
N TYR A 73 -14.77 21.77 25.07
CA TYR A 73 -15.36 21.76 23.74
C TYR A 73 -16.69 22.51 23.69
N ASN A 74 -17.56 22.35 24.69
CA ASN A 74 -18.80 23.14 24.79
C ASN A 74 -18.49 24.63 24.97
N GLU A 75 -17.54 24.99 25.85
CA GLU A 75 -17.13 26.39 26.02
C GLU A 75 -16.50 26.98 24.75
N LEU A 76 -15.77 26.16 23.98
CA LEU A 76 -15.25 26.56 22.68
C LEU A 76 -16.39 26.86 21.71
N LEU A 77 -17.41 25.99 21.63
CA LEU A 77 -18.55 26.18 20.74
C LEU A 77 -19.37 27.42 21.14
N ASP A 78 -19.64 27.60 22.43
CA ASP A 78 -20.34 28.79 22.93
C ASP A 78 -19.57 30.08 22.61
N ALA A 79 -18.24 30.08 22.80
CA ALA A 79 -17.40 31.22 22.46
C ALA A 79 -17.32 31.47 20.95
N TRP A 80 -17.37 30.41 20.13
CA TRP A 80 -17.39 30.51 18.68
C TRP A 80 -18.72 31.06 18.17
N ASP A 81 -19.85 30.58 18.68
CA ASP A 81 -21.20 31.09 18.35
C ASP A 81 -21.31 32.59 18.71
N ASP A 82 -20.78 33.00 19.86
CA ASP A 82 -20.69 34.41 20.25
C ASP A 82 -19.82 35.21 19.27
N ALA A 83 -18.65 34.70 18.87
CA ALA A 83 -17.78 35.34 17.89
C ALA A 83 -18.44 35.46 16.51
N GLU A 84 -19.16 34.43 16.08
CA GLU A 84 -19.93 34.41 14.83
C GLU A 84 -21.06 35.44 14.87
N SER A 85 -21.78 35.54 15.98
CA SER A 85 -22.81 36.58 16.16
C SER A 85 -22.22 37.98 16.10
N ILE A 86 -21.04 38.22 16.67
CA ILE A 86 -20.35 39.51 16.60
C ILE A 86 -19.91 39.80 15.17
N TYR A 87 -19.35 38.81 14.47
CA TYR A 87 -18.92 38.93 13.09
C TYR A 87 -20.09 39.19 12.13
N ALA A 88 -21.20 38.49 12.28
CA ALA A 88 -22.43 38.72 11.51
C ALA A 88 -22.98 40.15 11.68
N ASP A 89 -22.78 40.73 12.86
CA ASP A 89 -23.14 42.11 13.16
C ASP A 89 -22.20 43.14 12.53
N LEU A 90 -20.92 42.79 12.38
CA LEU A 90 -19.91 43.58 11.67
C LEU A 90 -20.07 43.50 10.15
N LEU A 91 -20.50 42.35 9.61
CA LEU A 91 -20.83 42.19 8.19
C LEU A 91 -21.98 43.12 7.74
N LYS A 92 -22.91 43.44 8.64
CA LYS A 92 -24.03 44.35 8.37
C LYS A 92 -23.63 45.82 8.43
N ASP A 93 -22.68 46.17 9.30
CA ASP A 93 -22.18 47.53 9.48
C ASP A 93 -20.73 47.50 10.00
N GLU A 94 -19.78 47.63 9.08
CA GLU A 94 -18.34 47.64 9.37
C GLU A 94 -17.94 48.81 10.28
N THR A 95 -18.73 49.89 10.32
CA THR A 95 -18.44 51.05 11.18
C THR A 95 -18.64 50.75 12.66
N ARG A 96 -19.25 49.60 13.01
CA ARG A 96 -19.43 49.14 14.41
C ARG A 96 -18.14 48.66 15.04
N LEU A 97 -17.09 48.42 14.26
CA LEU A 97 -15.80 47.88 14.72
C LEU A 97 -15.26 48.60 15.97
N THR A 98 -15.37 49.93 16.01
CA THR A 98 -14.90 50.78 17.12
C THR A 98 -16.02 51.26 18.06
N LYS A 99 -17.27 50.84 17.84
CA LYS A 99 -18.41 51.18 18.71
C LYS A 99 -18.46 50.22 19.89
N SER A 100 -19.00 50.69 21.02
CA SER A 100 -19.25 49.85 22.21
C SER A 100 -20.18 48.69 21.84
N TYR A 101 -19.79 47.48 22.26
CA TYR A 101 -20.53 46.24 22.00
C TYR A 101 -21.83 46.15 22.79
N SER A 102 -21.82 46.58 24.06
CA SER A 102 -22.98 46.53 24.95
C SER A 102 -22.96 47.69 25.93
N ILE A 103 -24.16 48.14 26.35
CA ILE A 103 -24.31 49.15 27.43
C ILE A 103 -23.74 48.69 28.77
N PHE A 104 -23.50 47.39 28.93
CA PHE A 104 -22.93 46.77 30.13
C PHE A 104 -21.45 46.38 29.97
N SER A 105 -20.86 46.53 28.77
CA SER A 105 -19.45 46.22 28.54
C SER A 105 -18.67 47.47 28.14
N SER A 106 -17.43 47.56 28.63
CA SER A 106 -16.48 48.60 28.23
C SER A 106 -15.79 48.30 26.90
N LEU A 107 -16.13 47.18 26.25
CA LEU A 107 -15.45 46.66 25.06
C LEU A 107 -16.12 47.17 23.78
N THR A 108 -15.32 47.40 22.75
CA THR A 108 -15.78 47.60 21.38
C THR A 108 -16.16 46.27 20.71
N TYR A 109 -16.83 46.31 19.55
CA TYR A 109 -17.10 45.09 18.77
C TYR A 109 -15.81 44.32 18.42
N ALA A 110 -14.74 45.02 18.05
CA ALA A 110 -13.46 44.39 17.76
C ALA A 110 -12.83 43.72 18.99
N GLU A 111 -12.84 44.39 20.14
CA GLU A 111 -12.30 43.84 21.39
C GLU A 111 -13.14 42.67 21.92
N ALA A 112 -14.47 42.75 21.80
CA ALA A 112 -15.36 41.65 22.16
C ALA A 112 -15.15 40.43 21.25
N PHE A 113 -14.98 40.64 19.93
CA PHE A 113 -14.62 39.56 19.02
C PHE A 113 -13.28 38.93 19.41
N ASP A 114 -12.26 39.75 19.70
CA ASP A 114 -10.93 39.28 20.07
C ASP A 114 -10.92 38.50 21.38
N GLU A 115 -11.72 38.93 22.37
CA GLU A 115 -11.92 38.18 23.62
C GLU A 115 -12.53 36.80 23.36
N LYS A 116 -13.57 36.73 22.51
CA LYS A 116 -14.21 35.45 22.17
C LYS A 116 -13.28 34.54 21.38
N ILE A 117 -12.54 35.07 20.41
CA ILE A 117 -11.51 34.30 19.69
C ILE A 117 -10.38 33.85 20.63
N ALA A 118 -10.01 34.65 21.62
CA ALA A 118 -9.02 34.25 22.62
C ALA A 118 -9.53 33.08 23.47
N LEU A 119 -10.81 33.06 23.84
CA LEU A 119 -11.43 31.93 24.53
C LEU A 119 -11.48 30.68 23.64
N VAL A 120 -11.92 30.81 22.38
CA VAL A 120 -11.90 29.72 21.38
C VAL A 120 -10.48 29.14 21.27
N LYS A 121 -9.47 30.00 21.13
CA LYS A 121 -8.07 29.58 21.05
C LYS A 121 -7.60 28.86 22.30
N SER A 122 -7.86 29.42 23.48
CA SER A 122 -7.43 28.85 24.75
C SER A 122 -8.03 27.47 24.98
N ASN A 123 -9.33 27.31 24.73
CA ASN A 123 -10.00 26.02 24.84
C ASN A 123 -9.51 25.03 23.77
N TYR A 124 -9.33 25.47 22.53
CA TYR A 124 -8.80 24.63 21.45
C TYR A 124 -7.39 24.10 21.77
N ASP A 125 -6.48 24.98 22.19
CA ASP A 125 -5.12 24.61 22.55
C ASP A 125 -5.10 23.62 23.74
N SER A 126 -5.98 23.83 24.73
CA SER A 126 -6.14 22.93 25.88
C SER A 126 -6.62 21.54 25.45
N ILE A 127 -7.63 21.48 24.57
CA ILE A 127 -8.12 20.22 24.01
C ILE A 127 -7.01 19.50 23.24
N LEU A 128 -6.21 20.22 22.44
CA LEU A 128 -5.11 19.59 21.68
C LEU A 128 -4.03 18.98 22.57
N VAL A 129 -3.75 19.59 23.72
CA VAL A 129 -2.83 19.01 24.71
C VAL A 129 -3.39 17.70 25.25
N LEU A 130 -4.66 17.69 25.64
CA LEU A 130 -5.35 16.49 26.13
C LEU A 130 -5.45 15.41 25.05
N LYS A 131 -5.73 15.80 23.80
CA LYS A 131 -5.72 14.91 22.64
C LYS A 131 -4.40 14.19 22.49
N LYS A 132 -3.27 14.93 22.48
CA LYS A 132 -1.94 14.32 22.36
C LYS A 132 -1.65 13.33 23.49
N LYS A 133 -2.14 13.62 24.70
CA LYS A 133 -1.99 12.75 25.87
C LYS A 133 -2.85 11.49 25.75
N ALA A 134 -4.12 11.65 25.43
CA ALA A 134 -5.06 10.55 25.21
C ALA A 134 -4.63 9.65 24.04
N ASP A 135 -4.23 10.22 22.90
CA ASP A 135 -3.76 9.45 21.73
C ASP A 135 -2.53 8.59 22.06
N ARG A 136 -1.70 9.02 23.03
CA ARG A 136 -0.55 8.26 23.50
C ARG A 136 -0.94 7.16 24.49
N VAL A 137 -1.77 7.47 25.47
CA VAL A 137 -2.14 6.54 26.56
C VAL A 137 -3.17 5.52 26.08
N LEU A 138 -4.13 5.97 25.27
CA LEU A 138 -5.29 5.19 24.81
C LEU A 138 -5.12 4.63 23.39
N ALA A 139 -3.90 4.62 22.85
CA ALA A 139 -3.62 4.22 21.47
C ALA A 139 -4.28 2.89 21.07
N ASP A 140 -4.13 1.86 21.90
CA ASP A 140 -4.69 0.53 21.65
C ASP A 140 -6.22 0.53 21.68
N SER A 141 -6.82 1.33 22.57
CA SER A 141 -8.27 1.46 22.67
C SER A 141 -8.88 2.15 21.46
N ILE A 142 -8.22 3.22 21.00
CA ILE A 142 -8.64 3.99 19.81
C ILE A 142 -8.62 3.08 18.58
N VAL A 143 -7.48 2.40 18.34
CA VAL A 143 -7.34 1.45 17.22
C VAL A 143 -8.40 0.36 17.28
N GLN A 144 -8.72 -0.13 18.49
CA GLN A 144 -9.72 -1.16 18.66
C GLN A 144 -11.14 -0.69 18.35
N MET A 145 -11.54 0.52 18.78
CA MET A 145 -12.86 1.05 18.45
C MET A 145 -13.03 1.33 16.96
N ASP A 146 -11.99 1.85 16.31
CA ASP A 146 -11.99 2.06 14.87
C ASP A 146 -12.14 0.74 14.11
N TYR A 147 -11.43 -0.30 14.55
CA TYR A 147 -11.54 -1.63 13.94
C TYR A 147 -12.93 -2.25 14.13
N LEU A 148 -13.51 -2.15 15.33
CA LEU A 148 -14.88 -2.62 15.59
C LEU A 148 -15.91 -1.90 14.72
N LYS A 149 -15.76 -0.59 14.55
CA LYS A 149 -16.62 0.20 13.66
C LYS A 149 -16.45 -0.23 12.20
N TYR A 150 -15.22 -0.44 11.75
CA TYR A 150 -14.93 -0.96 10.40
C TYR A 150 -15.57 -2.33 10.14
N LEU A 151 -15.58 -3.22 11.15
CA LEU A 151 -16.27 -4.51 11.06
C LEU A 151 -17.80 -4.40 11.06
N GLY A 152 -18.37 -3.22 11.36
CA GLY A 152 -19.81 -2.99 11.44
C GLY A 152 -20.43 -3.39 12.79
N ALA A 153 -19.64 -3.39 13.87
CA ALA A 153 -20.13 -3.76 15.20
C ALA A 153 -21.27 -2.86 15.71
N ASP A 154 -21.25 -1.58 15.31
CA ASP A 154 -22.27 -0.57 15.59
C ASP A 154 -23.64 -0.92 15.00
N THR A 155 -23.67 -1.60 13.85
CA THR A 155 -24.91 -2.05 13.20
C THR A 155 -25.34 -3.45 13.64
N MET A 156 -24.40 -4.40 13.68
CA MET A 156 -24.71 -5.81 13.97
C MET A 156 -25.01 -6.07 15.45
N PHE A 157 -24.41 -5.29 16.35
CA PHE A 157 -24.48 -5.42 17.81
C PHE A 157 -24.60 -4.04 18.49
N ALA A 158 -25.54 -3.21 18.03
CA ALA A 158 -25.71 -1.82 18.48
C ALA A 158 -25.72 -1.63 20.00
N SER A 159 -26.44 -2.49 20.74
CA SER A 159 -26.50 -2.39 22.21
C SER A 159 -25.15 -2.63 22.87
N SER A 160 -24.44 -3.70 22.47
CA SER A 160 -23.12 -4.03 23.02
C SER A 160 -22.08 -2.98 22.62
N TYR A 161 -22.15 -2.48 21.39
CA TYR A 161 -21.29 -1.39 20.92
C TYR A 161 -21.52 -0.11 21.72
N LYS A 162 -22.77 0.24 22.03
CA LYS A 162 -23.09 1.41 22.86
C LYS A 162 -22.55 1.29 24.28
N SER A 163 -22.70 0.12 24.91
CA SER A 163 -22.11 -0.13 26.24
C SER A 163 -20.58 -0.01 26.21
N LEU A 164 -19.94 -0.63 25.21
CA LEU A 164 -18.50 -0.54 25.04
C LEU A 164 -18.03 0.89 24.73
N TYR A 165 -18.81 1.67 23.99
CA TYR A 165 -18.51 3.08 23.72
C TYR A 165 -18.60 3.95 24.99
N ALA A 166 -19.46 3.59 25.95
CA ALA A 166 -19.51 4.28 27.24
C ALA A 166 -18.23 4.02 28.05
N GLU A 167 -17.80 2.75 28.14
CA GLU A 167 -16.50 2.39 28.76
C GLU A 167 -15.33 3.09 28.05
N TYR A 168 -15.36 3.12 26.71
CA TYR A 168 -14.37 3.84 25.90
C TYR A 168 -14.32 5.34 26.23
N SER A 169 -15.48 5.97 26.41
CA SER A 169 -15.57 7.40 26.73
C SER A 169 -15.04 7.69 28.14
N GLU A 170 -15.31 6.80 29.10
CA GLU A 170 -14.80 6.91 30.48
C GLU A 170 -13.26 6.91 30.53
N LEU A 171 -12.58 6.20 29.61
CA LEU A 171 -11.12 6.25 29.50
C LEU A 171 -10.59 7.69 29.28
N PHE A 172 -11.31 8.52 28.54
CA PHE A 172 -10.93 9.90 28.31
C PHE A 172 -11.15 10.78 29.54
N GLU A 173 -12.12 10.44 30.38
CA GLU A 173 -12.37 11.14 31.66
C GLU A 173 -11.18 10.96 32.62
N TYR A 174 -10.61 9.75 32.74
CA TYR A 174 -9.40 9.53 33.54
C TYR A 174 -8.20 10.33 33.02
N VAL A 175 -8.02 10.41 31.69
CA VAL A 175 -6.93 11.20 31.09
C VAL A 175 -7.10 12.71 31.36
N LEU A 176 -8.35 13.18 31.37
CA LEU A 176 -8.72 14.57 31.66
C LEU A 176 -8.33 14.98 33.09
N VAL A 177 -8.53 14.10 34.08
CA VAL A 177 -8.18 14.34 35.49
C VAL A 177 -6.75 13.93 35.87
N ASP A 178 -5.93 13.53 34.90
CA ASP A 178 -4.53 13.06 35.08
C ASP A 178 -4.38 11.76 35.89
N GLU A 179 -5.44 10.95 35.96
CA GLU A 179 -5.47 9.62 36.59
C GLU A 179 -4.99 8.54 35.60
N LEU A 180 -3.71 8.58 35.24
CA LEU A 180 -3.17 7.74 34.15
C LEU A 180 -3.03 6.26 34.51
N GLU A 181 -2.87 5.94 35.79
CA GLU A 181 -2.82 4.56 36.28
C GLU A 181 -4.21 3.92 36.18
N ASP A 182 -5.24 4.62 36.66
CA ASP A 182 -6.64 4.18 36.54
C ASP A 182 -7.07 4.07 35.07
N ALA A 183 -6.65 5.02 34.22
CA ALA A 183 -6.89 4.94 32.77
C ALA A 183 -6.30 3.68 32.14
N GLN A 184 -5.12 3.24 32.58
CA GLN A 184 -4.47 2.02 32.08
C GLN A 184 -5.15 0.75 32.58
N GLU A 185 -5.57 0.72 33.85
CA GLU A 185 -6.32 -0.41 34.41
C GLU A 185 -7.68 -0.57 33.70
N ALA A 186 -8.44 0.52 33.58
CA ALA A 186 -9.71 0.55 32.86
C ALA A 186 -9.53 0.20 31.36
N GLN A 187 -8.42 0.62 30.74
CA GLN A 187 -8.10 0.26 29.36
C GLN A 187 -7.95 -1.27 29.19
N VAL A 188 -7.35 -1.97 30.15
CA VAL A 188 -7.22 -3.44 30.06
C VAL A 188 -8.59 -4.11 30.10
N GLU A 189 -9.48 -3.66 30.99
CA GLU A 189 -10.85 -4.17 31.06
C GLU A 189 -11.62 -3.89 29.76
N PHE A 190 -11.56 -2.64 29.30
CA PHE A 190 -12.13 -2.22 28.02
C PHE A 190 -11.65 -3.10 26.86
N LEU A 191 -10.33 -3.34 26.75
CA LEU A 191 -9.77 -4.15 25.66
C LEU A 191 -10.24 -5.60 25.70
N ASN A 192 -10.45 -6.17 26.89
CA ASN A 192 -11.03 -7.51 27.05
C ASN A 192 -12.49 -7.55 26.58
N HIS A 193 -13.31 -6.56 26.98
CA HIS A 193 -14.69 -6.45 26.51
C HIS A 193 -14.76 -6.20 25.00
N ALA A 194 -13.89 -5.34 24.47
CA ALA A 194 -13.78 -5.05 23.06
C ALA A 194 -13.38 -6.29 22.25
N ARG A 195 -12.44 -7.10 22.73
CA ARG A 195 -12.06 -8.38 22.10
C ARG A 195 -13.22 -9.37 22.11
N SER A 196 -14.00 -9.43 23.19
CA SER A 196 -15.20 -10.27 23.26
C SER A 196 -16.24 -9.86 22.21
N LEU A 197 -16.47 -8.55 22.05
CA LEU A 197 -17.36 -8.04 20.99
C LEU A 197 -16.80 -8.31 19.60
N GLU A 198 -15.50 -8.14 19.39
CA GLU A 198 -14.81 -8.42 18.12
C GLU A 198 -15.04 -9.86 17.67
N VAL A 199 -14.82 -10.83 18.56
CA VAL A 199 -15.05 -12.26 18.29
C VAL A 199 -16.52 -12.52 17.96
N LYS A 200 -17.48 -11.88 18.65
CA LYS A 200 -18.91 -12.03 18.34
C LYS A 200 -19.26 -11.49 16.96
N VAL A 201 -18.71 -10.32 16.59
CA VAL A 201 -18.90 -9.71 15.27
C VAL A 201 -18.31 -10.60 14.18
N ALA A 202 -17.08 -11.07 14.36
CA ALA A 202 -16.43 -11.97 13.42
C ALA A 202 -17.20 -13.30 13.28
N HIS A 203 -17.67 -13.88 14.39
CA HIS A 203 -18.50 -15.09 14.37
C HIS A 203 -19.79 -14.86 13.57
N LYS A 204 -20.52 -13.78 13.84
CA LYS A 204 -21.75 -13.43 13.12
C LYS A 204 -21.53 -13.22 11.63
N LYS A 205 -20.40 -12.62 11.25
CA LYS A 205 -20.08 -12.34 9.85
C LYS A 205 -19.64 -13.58 9.07
N TYR A 206 -18.82 -14.44 9.67
CA TYR A 206 -18.12 -15.51 8.95
C TYR A 206 -18.62 -16.91 9.28
N ILE A 207 -19.09 -17.17 10.50
CA ILE A 207 -19.45 -18.52 10.96
C ILE A 207 -20.95 -18.75 10.95
N GLU A 208 -21.75 -17.76 11.34
CA GLU A 208 -23.21 -17.87 11.37
C GLU A 208 -23.82 -18.25 10.00
N PRO A 209 -23.37 -17.70 8.85
CA PRO A 209 -23.85 -18.16 7.55
C PRO A 209 -23.55 -19.64 7.27
N LEU A 210 -22.38 -20.14 7.69
CA LEU A 210 -21.97 -21.54 7.49
C LEU A 210 -22.80 -22.48 8.37
N LYS A 211 -23.10 -22.07 9.60
CA LYS A 211 -23.95 -22.85 10.51
C LYS A 211 -25.39 -22.91 10.01
N ASN A 212 -25.94 -21.79 9.55
CA ASN A 212 -27.28 -21.75 8.97
C ASN A 212 -27.38 -22.65 7.74
N GLU A 213 -26.32 -22.71 6.92
CA GLU A 213 -26.29 -23.62 5.77
C GLU A 213 -26.18 -25.09 6.19
N LEU A 214 -25.37 -25.40 7.21
CA LEU A 214 -25.28 -26.75 7.74
C LEU A 214 -26.64 -27.22 8.30
N GLU A 215 -27.32 -26.36 9.06
CA GLU A 215 -28.66 -26.61 9.62
C GLU A 215 -29.69 -26.82 8.50
N PHE A 216 -29.64 -26.01 7.44
CA PHE A 216 -30.49 -26.22 6.26
C PHE A 216 -30.24 -27.59 5.60
N LEU A 217 -28.99 -28.08 5.56
CA LEU A 217 -28.69 -29.41 5.03
C LEU A 217 -29.17 -30.53 5.94
N GLU A 218 -29.12 -30.32 7.26
CA GLU A 218 -29.68 -31.24 8.26
C GLU A 218 -31.21 -31.36 8.10
N ASP A 219 -31.91 -30.22 7.95
CA ASP A 219 -33.36 -30.17 7.73
C ASP A 219 -33.81 -30.89 6.44
N GLU A 220 -32.91 -31.06 5.47
CA GLU A 220 -33.15 -31.78 4.21
C GLU A 220 -32.66 -33.25 4.24
N ASP A 221 -32.42 -33.79 5.44
CA ASP A 221 -31.97 -35.16 5.73
C ASP A 221 -30.62 -35.53 5.07
N PHE A 222 -29.73 -34.56 4.82
CA PHE A 222 -28.42 -34.87 4.22
C PHE A 222 -27.50 -35.60 5.20
N ASP A 223 -27.67 -35.39 6.50
CA ASP A 223 -26.93 -36.08 7.56
C ASP A 223 -27.27 -37.58 7.60
N ASP A 224 -28.52 -37.97 7.34
CA ASP A 224 -28.94 -39.37 7.22
C ASP A 224 -28.37 -40.05 5.97
N VAL A 225 -28.29 -39.33 4.85
CA VAL A 225 -27.84 -39.87 3.56
C VAL A 225 -26.32 -39.96 3.49
N VAL A 226 -25.60 -38.95 4.00
CA VAL A 226 -24.12 -38.86 3.96
C VAL A 226 -23.51 -38.53 5.33
N PRO A 227 -23.73 -39.38 6.36
CA PRO A 227 -23.38 -39.06 7.74
C PRO A 227 -21.89 -38.77 7.95
N LEU A 228 -21.02 -39.48 7.23
CA LEU A 228 -19.56 -39.27 7.32
C LEU A 228 -19.13 -37.92 6.74
N THR A 229 -19.67 -37.54 5.58
CA THR A 229 -19.35 -36.27 4.93
C THR A 229 -19.95 -35.10 5.70
N PHE A 230 -21.17 -35.26 6.22
CA PHE A 230 -21.83 -34.27 7.06
C PHE A 230 -21.06 -34.02 8.36
N ALA A 231 -20.63 -35.09 9.06
CA ALA A 231 -19.81 -34.97 10.26
C ALA A 231 -18.48 -34.25 9.99
N LYS A 232 -17.86 -34.48 8.83
CA LYS A 232 -16.64 -33.79 8.41
C LYS A 232 -16.89 -32.30 8.18
N ALA A 233 -17.98 -31.92 7.50
CA ALA A 233 -18.35 -30.53 7.31
C ALA A 233 -18.59 -29.80 8.65
N SER A 234 -19.33 -30.45 9.56
CA SER A 234 -19.58 -29.94 10.92
C SER A 234 -18.26 -29.72 11.70
N SER A 235 -17.34 -30.69 11.64
CA SER A 235 -16.01 -30.55 12.25
C SER A 235 -15.20 -29.42 11.63
N GLN A 236 -15.28 -29.22 10.31
CA GLN A 236 -14.55 -28.16 9.63
C GLN A 236 -15.09 -26.77 10.00
N ILE A 237 -16.41 -26.63 10.15
CA ILE A 237 -17.03 -25.39 10.66
C ILE A 237 -16.59 -25.13 12.10
N ALA A 238 -16.53 -26.15 12.95
CA ALA A 238 -16.02 -26.00 14.32
C ALA A 238 -14.54 -25.59 14.35
N LEU A 239 -13.71 -26.09 13.43
CA LEU A 239 -12.32 -25.64 13.28
C LEU A 239 -12.25 -24.17 12.84
N ALA A 240 -13.05 -23.77 11.85
CA ALA A 240 -13.13 -22.38 11.41
C ALA A 240 -13.59 -21.45 12.55
N GLU A 241 -14.57 -21.87 13.34
CA GLU A 241 -15.04 -21.13 14.51
C GLU A 241 -13.93 -20.93 15.55
N ASN A 242 -13.18 -21.98 15.88
CA ASN A 242 -12.06 -21.88 16.81
C ASN A 242 -10.95 -20.96 16.28
N GLN A 243 -10.72 -20.98 14.98
CA GLN A 243 -9.71 -20.14 14.33
C GLN A 243 -10.12 -18.65 14.33
N VAL A 244 -11.40 -18.35 14.08
CA VAL A 244 -11.96 -17.00 14.23
C VAL A 244 -11.87 -16.51 15.69
N LYS A 245 -12.12 -17.39 16.67
CA LYS A 245 -11.98 -17.05 18.10
C LYS A 245 -10.52 -16.78 18.50
N ALA A 246 -9.59 -17.56 17.98
CA ALA A 246 -8.16 -17.41 18.28
C ALA A 246 -7.57 -16.15 17.65
N SER A 247 -7.91 -15.89 16.39
CA SER A 247 -7.30 -14.84 15.57
C SER A 247 -8.36 -14.03 14.80
N PRO A 248 -9.20 -13.22 15.48
CA PRO A 248 -10.30 -12.49 14.86
C PRO A 248 -9.88 -11.41 13.84
N ARG A 249 -8.61 -10.99 13.84
CA ARG A 249 -8.06 -9.96 12.94
C ARG A 249 -7.35 -10.50 11.70
N GLU A 250 -6.95 -11.77 11.72
CA GLU A 250 -6.14 -12.37 10.66
C GLU A 250 -7.01 -12.75 9.47
N LYS A 251 -7.31 -11.76 8.62
CA LYS A 251 -8.27 -11.89 7.53
C LYS A 251 -7.97 -13.08 6.60
N SER A 252 -6.71 -13.27 6.20
CA SER A 252 -6.33 -14.40 5.34
C SER A 252 -6.65 -15.74 5.99
N ILE A 253 -6.35 -15.87 7.28
CA ILE A 253 -6.55 -17.10 8.04
C ILE A 253 -8.05 -17.40 8.16
N ILE A 254 -8.87 -16.37 8.43
CA ILE A 254 -10.33 -16.51 8.50
C ILE A 254 -10.91 -16.89 7.14
N GLU A 255 -10.49 -16.22 6.06
CA GLU A 255 -10.99 -16.49 4.71
C GLU A 255 -10.65 -17.90 4.24
N ASP A 256 -9.44 -18.39 4.51
CA ASP A 256 -9.04 -19.75 4.15
C ASP A 256 -9.84 -20.79 4.95
N ALA A 257 -10.08 -20.54 6.24
CA ALA A 257 -10.90 -21.42 7.08
C ALA A 257 -12.36 -21.46 6.61
N VAL A 258 -12.94 -20.31 6.26
CA VAL A 258 -14.30 -20.20 5.70
C VAL A 258 -14.38 -20.93 4.37
N LYS A 259 -13.45 -20.73 3.44
CA LYS A 259 -13.41 -21.45 2.15
C LYS A 259 -13.31 -22.95 2.34
N ALA A 260 -12.52 -23.42 3.30
CA ALA A 260 -12.43 -24.84 3.60
C ALA A 260 -13.76 -25.41 4.12
N ALA A 261 -14.47 -24.67 4.97
CA ALA A 261 -15.80 -25.06 5.44
C ALA A 261 -16.86 -25.04 4.33
N GLU A 262 -16.87 -24.00 3.50
CA GLU A 262 -17.75 -23.90 2.32
C GLU A 262 -17.52 -25.06 1.34
N PHE A 263 -16.26 -25.43 1.13
CA PHE A 263 -15.92 -26.59 0.31
C PHE A 263 -16.55 -27.87 0.86
N GLU A 264 -16.42 -28.14 2.16
CA GLU A 264 -17.02 -29.35 2.76
C GLU A 264 -18.56 -29.31 2.74
N LEU A 265 -19.19 -28.15 2.92
CA LEU A 265 -20.65 -27.99 2.74
C LEU A 265 -21.09 -28.30 1.31
N ASN A 266 -20.37 -27.79 0.31
CA ASN A 266 -20.63 -28.11 -1.09
C ASN A 266 -20.38 -29.59 -1.38
N HIS A 267 -19.38 -30.19 -0.73
CA HIS A 267 -19.07 -31.60 -0.84
C HIS A 267 -20.20 -32.47 -0.27
N VAL A 268 -20.81 -32.10 0.86
CA VAL A 268 -22.02 -32.77 1.40
C VAL A 268 -23.11 -32.82 0.35
N ARG A 269 -23.42 -31.67 -0.29
CA ARG A 269 -24.47 -31.63 -1.32
C ARG A 269 -24.16 -32.53 -2.52
N SER A 270 -22.91 -32.48 -2.99
CA SER A 270 -22.45 -33.29 -4.12
C SER A 270 -22.51 -34.79 -3.81
N VAL A 271 -21.97 -35.23 -2.67
CA VAL A 271 -21.96 -36.64 -2.31
C VAL A 271 -23.37 -37.14 -2.03
N ALA A 272 -24.22 -36.34 -1.38
CA ALA A 272 -25.60 -36.75 -1.11
C ALA A 272 -26.40 -36.92 -2.41
N HIS A 273 -26.17 -36.08 -3.41
CA HIS A 273 -26.77 -36.26 -4.73
C HIS A 273 -26.38 -37.61 -5.34
N GLU A 274 -25.08 -37.93 -5.34
CA GLU A 274 -24.57 -39.20 -5.88
C GLU A 274 -25.07 -40.41 -5.07
N VAL A 275 -25.10 -40.34 -3.75
CA VAL A 275 -25.64 -41.41 -2.91
C VAL A 275 -27.13 -41.61 -3.15
N LYS A 276 -27.92 -40.53 -3.30
CA LYS A 276 -29.34 -40.62 -3.69
C LYS A 276 -29.50 -41.27 -5.07
N LEU A 277 -28.63 -40.95 -6.04
CA LEU A 277 -28.65 -41.62 -7.36
C LEU A 277 -28.35 -43.11 -7.23
N LEU A 278 -27.31 -43.49 -6.49
CA LEU A 278 -26.91 -44.88 -6.27
C LEU A 278 -27.98 -45.66 -5.49
N ALA A 279 -28.62 -45.07 -4.49
CA ALA A 279 -29.69 -45.69 -3.71
C ALA A 279 -30.93 -46.01 -4.57
N ASN A 280 -31.16 -45.25 -5.65
CA ASN A 280 -32.25 -45.47 -6.60
C ASN A 280 -31.94 -46.55 -7.66
N VAL A 281 -30.69 -47.04 -7.72
CA VAL A 281 -30.29 -48.10 -8.64
C VAL A 281 -30.80 -49.45 -8.12
N LYS A 282 -31.65 -50.11 -8.92
CA LYS A 282 -32.12 -51.48 -8.63
C LYS A 282 -31.06 -52.51 -9.02
N GLY A 283 -31.07 -53.69 -8.36
CA GLY A 283 -29.98 -54.67 -8.33
C GLY A 283 -29.37 -55.10 -9.67
N ASP A 284 -30.15 -55.11 -10.74
CA ASP A 284 -29.75 -55.44 -12.11
C ASP A 284 -29.07 -54.28 -12.85
N ARG A 285 -29.09 -53.07 -12.30
CA ARG A 285 -28.56 -51.85 -12.91
C ARG A 285 -27.28 -51.31 -12.26
N PHE A 286 -26.72 -52.00 -11.26
CA PHE A 286 -25.43 -51.61 -10.67
C PHE A 286 -24.28 -51.68 -11.68
N GLU A 287 -24.35 -52.62 -12.62
CA GLU A 287 -23.39 -52.70 -13.72
C GLU A 287 -23.35 -51.39 -14.52
N GLN A 288 -24.51 -50.78 -14.80
CA GLN A 288 -24.59 -49.52 -15.53
C GLN A 288 -23.90 -48.37 -14.78
N SER A 289 -24.02 -48.31 -13.45
CA SER A 289 -23.34 -47.29 -12.64
C SER A 289 -21.83 -47.43 -12.69
N VAL A 290 -21.32 -48.67 -12.65
CA VAL A 290 -19.88 -48.96 -12.77
C VAL A 290 -19.39 -48.62 -14.18
N LEU A 291 -20.12 -49.02 -15.22
CA LEU A 291 -19.78 -48.71 -16.61
C LEU A 291 -19.79 -47.20 -16.90
N ASN A 292 -20.68 -46.43 -16.26
CA ASN A 292 -20.69 -44.97 -16.38
C ASN A 292 -19.41 -44.35 -15.80
N ALA A 293 -18.99 -44.77 -14.60
CA ALA A 293 -17.74 -44.31 -14.00
C ALA A 293 -16.52 -44.73 -14.83
N GLU A 294 -16.54 -45.96 -15.37
CA GLU A 294 -15.51 -46.47 -16.28
C GLU A 294 -15.39 -45.63 -17.56
N ASN A 295 -16.51 -45.30 -18.19
CA ASN A 295 -16.53 -44.46 -19.39
C ASN A 295 -16.03 -43.04 -19.12
N GLN A 296 -16.28 -42.49 -17.92
CA GLN A 296 -15.71 -41.21 -17.50
C GLN A 296 -14.18 -41.30 -17.38
N PHE A 297 -13.65 -42.34 -16.73
CA PHE A 297 -12.21 -42.56 -16.63
C PHE A 297 -11.55 -42.81 -17.99
N LEU A 298 -12.19 -43.59 -18.86
CA LEU A 298 -11.73 -43.80 -20.24
C LEU A 298 -11.65 -42.47 -21.00
N SER A 299 -12.67 -41.62 -20.88
CA SER A 299 -12.68 -40.31 -21.54
C SER A 299 -11.52 -39.44 -21.07
N ILE A 300 -11.23 -39.46 -19.76
CA ILE A 300 -10.11 -38.71 -19.18
C ILE A 300 -8.77 -39.30 -19.65
N SER A 301 -8.60 -40.62 -19.63
CA SER A 301 -7.34 -41.26 -20.03
C SER A 301 -7.06 -41.10 -21.52
N GLN A 302 -8.09 -41.19 -22.38
CA GLN A 302 -7.96 -40.95 -23.82
C GLN A 302 -7.47 -39.53 -24.11
N ILE A 303 -8.10 -38.51 -23.51
CA ILE A 303 -7.67 -37.11 -23.68
C ILE A 303 -6.24 -36.89 -23.16
N LEU A 304 -5.85 -37.57 -22.09
CA LEU A 304 -4.57 -37.36 -21.44
C LEU A 304 -3.40 -38.02 -22.19
N ASN A 305 -3.54 -39.27 -22.62
CA ASN A 305 -2.45 -40.07 -23.18
C ASN A 305 -2.87 -41.19 -24.15
N ASP A 306 -4.11 -41.16 -24.65
CA ASP A 306 -4.68 -42.20 -25.55
C ASP A 306 -4.60 -43.64 -24.99
N GLN A 307 -4.50 -43.83 -23.67
CA GLN A 307 -4.49 -45.15 -23.05
C GLN A 307 -5.87 -45.61 -22.58
N ASP A 308 -6.09 -46.92 -22.61
CA ASP A 308 -7.28 -47.59 -22.07
C ASP A 308 -6.89 -48.40 -20.83
N TYR A 309 -7.53 -48.11 -19.70
CA TYR A 309 -7.27 -48.77 -18.41
C TYR A 309 -8.43 -49.65 -17.94
N ARG A 310 -9.42 -49.94 -18.79
CA ARG A 310 -10.62 -50.69 -18.39
C ARG A 310 -10.36 -52.16 -18.04
N ASP A 311 -9.14 -52.65 -18.27
CA ASP A 311 -8.67 -53.98 -17.88
C ASP A 311 -8.43 -54.13 -16.37
N VAL A 312 -8.45 -53.03 -15.60
CA VAL A 312 -8.27 -53.03 -14.14
C VAL A 312 -9.47 -52.43 -13.40
N VAL A 313 -9.59 -52.73 -12.10
CA VAL A 313 -10.66 -52.15 -11.25
C VAL A 313 -10.59 -50.62 -11.18
N LEU A 314 -11.73 -49.94 -11.05
CA LEU A 314 -11.86 -48.46 -11.05
C LEU A 314 -10.80 -47.72 -10.20
N ARG A 315 -10.48 -48.23 -9.01
CA ARG A 315 -9.45 -47.63 -8.14
C ARG A 315 -8.07 -47.62 -8.81
N LEU A 316 -7.70 -48.70 -9.49
CA LEU A 316 -6.43 -48.79 -10.22
C LEU A 316 -6.47 -47.98 -11.51
N GLN A 317 -7.62 -47.85 -12.18
CA GLN A 317 -7.79 -46.94 -13.32
C GLN A 317 -7.45 -45.51 -12.91
N ALA A 318 -8.07 -45.02 -11.84
CA ALA A 318 -7.81 -43.69 -11.29
C ALA A 318 -6.32 -43.50 -10.92
N GLN A 319 -5.68 -44.50 -10.32
CA GLN A 319 -4.25 -44.44 -9.98
C GLN A 319 -3.36 -44.34 -11.23
N LYS A 320 -3.60 -45.16 -12.26
CA LYS A 320 -2.86 -45.10 -13.54
C LYS A 320 -3.05 -43.74 -14.24
N ILE A 321 -4.25 -43.16 -14.18
CA ILE A 321 -4.51 -41.80 -14.67
C ILE A 321 -3.68 -40.78 -13.91
N VAL A 322 -3.66 -40.83 -12.57
CA VAL A 322 -2.84 -39.91 -11.75
C VAL A 322 -1.35 -40.05 -12.04
N GLU A 323 -0.85 -41.27 -12.21
CA GLU A 323 0.55 -41.53 -12.60
C GLU A 323 0.86 -40.92 -13.98
N SER A 324 -0.07 -41.05 -14.93
CA SER A 324 0.03 -40.43 -16.26
C SER A 324 0.02 -38.90 -16.20
N ILE A 325 -0.81 -38.29 -15.35
CA ILE A 325 -0.82 -36.83 -15.13
C ILE A 325 0.50 -36.37 -14.53
N LYS A 326 1.05 -37.12 -13.56
CA LYS A 326 2.36 -36.81 -12.97
C LYS A 326 3.47 -36.88 -14.01
N ALA A 327 3.47 -37.91 -14.84
CA ALA A 327 4.41 -38.06 -15.95
C ALA A 327 4.29 -36.89 -16.95
N LEU A 328 3.05 -36.49 -17.30
CA LEU A 328 2.79 -35.32 -18.13
C LEU A 328 3.34 -34.04 -17.48
N LYS A 329 3.04 -33.78 -16.21
CA LYS A 329 3.52 -32.59 -15.50
C LYS A 329 5.04 -32.55 -15.36
N SER A 330 5.71 -33.70 -15.26
CA SER A 330 7.18 -33.77 -15.29
C SER A 330 7.76 -33.64 -16.70
N SER A 331 7.02 -34.05 -17.72
CA SER A 331 7.38 -33.90 -19.13
C SER A 331 7.03 -32.53 -19.71
N ASP A 332 6.18 -31.76 -19.02
CA ASP A 332 5.79 -30.41 -19.39
C ASP A 332 7.04 -29.52 -19.29
N MET A 333 7.73 -29.38 -20.42
CA MET A 333 9.00 -28.68 -20.58
C MET A 333 8.90 -27.19 -20.26
N THR A 334 7.84 -26.69 -19.61
CA THR A 334 7.64 -25.27 -19.27
C THR A 334 8.83 -24.68 -18.52
N THR A 335 9.48 -25.48 -17.67
CA THR A 335 10.69 -25.06 -16.94
C THR A 335 11.93 -25.03 -17.85
N GLN A 336 12.06 -25.99 -18.76
CA GLN A 336 13.15 -26.05 -19.75
C GLN A 336 13.00 -24.97 -20.82
N LEU A 337 11.82 -24.79 -21.39
CA LEU A 337 11.49 -23.71 -22.32
C LEU A 337 11.72 -22.34 -21.67
N LYS A 338 11.37 -22.16 -20.40
CA LYS A 338 11.67 -20.91 -19.69
C LYS A 338 13.17 -20.66 -19.60
N SER A 339 13.96 -21.68 -19.23
CA SER A 339 15.42 -21.54 -19.18
C SER A 339 16.05 -21.29 -20.56
N GLU A 340 15.48 -21.88 -21.61
CA GLU A 340 15.94 -21.70 -23.00
C GLU A 340 15.58 -20.31 -23.54
N VAL A 341 14.40 -19.79 -23.19
CA VAL A 341 13.99 -18.40 -23.49
C VAL A 341 14.89 -17.39 -22.76
N GLU A 342 15.22 -17.64 -21.49
CA GLU A 342 16.15 -16.80 -20.74
C GLU A 342 17.55 -16.80 -21.37
N ALA A 343 18.09 -17.98 -21.71
CA ALA A 343 19.38 -18.11 -22.38
C ALA A 343 19.43 -17.45 -23.77
N LEU A 344 18.37 -17.60 -24.57
CA LEU A 344 18.25 -16.94 -25.88
C LEU A 344 18.12 -15.42 -25.74
N SER A 345 17.46 -14.94 -24.69
CA SER A 345 17.36 -13.49 -24.43
C SER A 345 18.71 -12.88 -24.05
N GLU A 346 19.54 -13.61 -23.30
CA GLU A 346 20.90 -13.18 -22.95
C GLU A 346 21.80 -13.14 -24.18
N GLN A 347 21.74 -14.18 -25.04
CA GLN A 347 22.46 -14.18 -26.31
C GLN A 347 22.05 -13.03 -27.24
N LEU A 348 20.75 -12.70 -27.30
CA LEU A 348 20.28 -11.56 -28.10
C LEU A 348 20.85 -10.23 -27.59
N ALA A 349 20.94 -10.03 -26.28
CA ALA A 349 21.52 -8.83 -25.69
C ALA A 349 23.02 -8.71 -26.00
N ASP A 350 23.77 -9.82 -25.93
CA ASP A 350 25.19 -9.86 -26.29
C ASP A 350 25.42 -9.56 -27.78
N LEU A 351 24.59 -10.13 -28.66
CA LEU A 351 24.66 -9.86 -30.10
C LEU A 351 24.32 -8.40 -30.42
N GLU A 352 23.36 -7.80 -29.72
CA GLU A 352 22.99 -6.40 -29.90
C GLU A 352 24.14 -5.47 -29.46
N LEU A 353 24.81 -5.78 -28.34
CA LEU A 353 25.99 -5.06 -27.88
C LEU A 353 27.14 -5.15 -28.90
N GLU A 354 27.43 -6.34 -29.42
CA GLU A 354 28.48 -6.54 -30.42
C GLU A 354 28.15 -5.82 -31.73
N ASN A 355 26.88 -5.81 -32.15
CA ASN A 355 26.44 -5.06 -33.33
C ASN A 355 26.61 -3.54 -33.14
N GLN A 356 26.26 -3.01 -31.97
CA GLN A 356 26.52 -1.60 -31.64
C GLN A 356 28.00 -1.25 -31.68
N LYS A 357 28.86 -2.14 -31.16
CA LYS A 357 30.32 -1.97 -31.20
C LYS A 357 30.86 -1.99 -32.63
N GLN A 358 30.38 -2.91 -33.47
CA GLN A 358 30.75 -2.95 -34.89
C GLN A 358 30.28 -1.70 -35.63
N ALA A 359 29.08 -1.19 -35.34
CA ALA A 359 28.58 0.06 -35.91
C ALA A 359 29.46 1.27 -35.51
N GLN A 360 29.93 1.32 -34.25
CA GLN A 360 30.88 2.34 -33.80
C GLN A 360 32.23 2.23 -34.53
N GLN A 361 32.79 1.02 -34.65
CA GLN A 361 34.04 0.78 -35.38
C GLN A 361 33.93 1.18 -36.87
N LEU A 362 32.80 0.90 -37.52
CA LEU A 362 32.54 1.33 -38.90
C LEU A 362 32.48 2.86 -39.00
N ALA A 363 31.85 3.54 -38.04
CA ALA A 363 31.80 5.00 -38.01
C ALA A 363 33.19 5.62 -37.81
N GLU A 364 34.02 5.05 -36.94
CA GLU A 364 35.42 5.49 -36.75
C GLU A 364 36.28 5.26 -37.99
N THR A 365 36.13 4.09 -38.62
CA THR A 365 36.85 3.76 -39.86
C THR A 365 36.44 4.69 -41.00
N ASN A 366 35.16 5.01 -41.14
CA ASN A 366 34.70 5.98 -42.14
C ASN A 366 35.28 7.37 -41.90
N LYS A 367 35.33 7.85 -40.65
CA LYS A 367 36.00 9.12 -40.32
C LYS A 367 37.49 9.10 -40.66
N HIS A 368 38.17 7.98 -40.42
CA HIS A 368 39.57 7.82 -40.78
C HIS A 368 39.78 7.87 -42.29
N ASN A 369 38.90 7.23 -43.05
CA ASN A 369 38.92 7.27 -44.51
C ASN A 369 38.66 8.68 -45.06
N GLU A 370 37.70 9.42 -44.50
CA GLU A 370 37.46 10.83 -44.87
C GLU A 370 38.70 11.70 -44.59
N PHE A 371 39.36 11.49 -43.45
CA PHE A 371 40.60 12.20 -43.13
C PHE A 371 41.76 11.84 -44.09
N LEU A 372 41.87 10.58 -44.49
CA LEU A 372 42.83 10.15 -45.51
C LEU A 372 42.52 10.79 -46.86
N ASP A 373 41.25 10.85 -47.27
CA ASP A 373 40.84 11.50 -48.52
C ASP A 373 41.15 13.01 -48.52
N GLU A 374 40.94 13.69 -47.38
CA GLU A 374 41.41 15.07 -47.19
C GLU A 374 42.93 15.24 -47.30
N GLN A 375 43.71 14.27 -46.82
CA GLN A 375 45.17 14.29 -46.97
C GLN A 375 45.59 14.06 -48.42
N VAL A 376 44.96 13.09 -49.10
CA VAL A 376 45.23 12.79 -50.51
C VAL A 376 44.92 14.01 -51.35
N THR A 377 43.77 14.63 -51.19
CA THR A 377 43.40 15.86 -51.93
C THR A 377 44.34 17.04 -51.66
N LYS A 378 44.82 17.23 -50.41
CA LYS A 378 45.87 18.22 -50.10
C LYS A 378 47.19 17.89 -50.79
N SER A 379 47.58 16.61 -50.79
CA SER A 379 48.81 16.16 -51.45
C SER A 379 48.73 16.31 -52.97
N ASP A 380 47.57 16.01 -53.58
CA ASP A 380 47.32 16.21 -55.01
C ASP A 380 47.34 17.69 -55.39
N ALA A 381 46.76 18.57 -54.55
CA ALA A 381 46.86 20.02 -54.75
C ALA A 381 48.32 20.51 -54.66
N HIS A 382 49.11 19.95 -53.76
CA HIS A 382 50.54 20.25 -53.65
C HIS A 382 51.33 19.73 -54.86
N ILE A 383 51.04 18.51 -55.34
CA ILE A 383 51.62 17.95 -56.56
C ILE A 383 51.29 18.87 -57.75
N LYS A 384 50.03 19.27 -57.92
CA LYS A 384 49.63 20.18 -58.99
C LYS A 384 50.33 21.53 -58.92
N SER A 385 50.51 22.08 -57.71
CA SER A 385 51.30 23.31 -57.52
C SER A 385 52.77 23.11 -57.90
N LEU A 386 53.36 21.96 -57.59
CA LEU A 386 54.73 21.61 -58.00
C LEU A 386 54.81 21.41 -59.52
N GLU A 387 53.82 20.78 -60.15
CA GLU A 387 53.73 20.62 -61.61
C GLU A 387 53.63 21.98 -62.30
N GLU A 388 52.81 22.91 -61.81
CA GLU A 388 52.77 24.29 -62.33
C GLU A 388 54.12 25.01 -62.20
N LEU A 389 54.86 24.75 -61.11
CA LEU A 389 56.22 25.29 -60.91
C LEU A 389 57.21 24.65 -61.90
N VAL A 390 57.11 23.34 -62.14
CA VAL A 390 57.93 22.62 -63.12
C VAL A 390 57.59 23.06 -64.54
N ASP A 391 56.33 23.24 -64.90
CA ASP A 391 55.92 23.74 -66.22
C ASP A 391 56.31 25.20 -66.42
N SER A 392 56.26 26.02 -65.37
CA SER A 392 56.86 27.35 -65.36
C SER A 392 58.36 27.29 -65.67
N LEU A 393 59.10 26.36 -65.05
CA LEU A 393 60.54 26.19 -65.29
C LEU A 393 60.84 25.60 -66.68
N LYS A 394 60.02 24.65 -67.16
CA LYS A 394 60.15 23.98 -68.47
C LYS A 394 59.78 24.89 -69.64
N SER A 395 58.80 25.79 -69.46
CA SER A 395 58.51 26.86 -70.43
C SER A 395 59.65 27.87 -70.54
N LEU A 396 60.48 28.01 -69.50
CA LEU A 396 61.68 28.83 -69.50
C LEU A 396 62.91 28.11 -70.10
N GLY A 397 62.87 26.77 -70.18
CA GLY A 397 64.01 25.97 -70.64
C GLY A 397 63.58 24.73 -71.41
N GLY A 398 63.47 24.81 -72.74
CA GLY A 398 63.41 23.58 -73.54
C GLY A 398 62.72 23.65 -74.89
N LYS A 399 63.11 24.58 -75.76
CA LYS A 399 63.18 24.22 -77.19
C LYS A 399 64.48 23.45 -77.36
N VAL A 400 64.37 22.14 -77.61
CA VAL A 400 65.25 21.30 -78.46
C VAL A 400 65.18 19.83 -78.01
N ALA A 401 64.54 19.05 -78.88
CA ALA A 401 64.89 17.70 -79.32
C ALA A 401 64.83 16.53 -78.33
N THR A 402 63.72 15.80 -78.44
CA THR A 402 63.63 14.34 -78.66
C THR A 402 64.74 13.83 -79.61
N GLU A 403 65.28 12.62 -79.53
CA GLU A 403 64.62 11.31 -79.47
C GLU A 403 65.66 10.16 -79.44
N SER A 404 65.26 8.98 -78.93
CA SER A 404 65.77 7.62 -79.26
C SER A 404 67.19 7.21 -78.77
N ARG A 405 67.53 5.98 -78.34
CA ARG A 405 66.89 4.64 -78.30
C ARG A 405 67.82 3.65 -77.56
N SER A 406 67.25 2.56 -77.01
CA SER A 406 67.88 1.25 -76.64
C SER A 406 68.72 1.26 -75.34
N ASP A 407 68.75 0.28 -74.45
CA ASP A 407 68.58 -1.18 -74.56
C ASP A 407 68.59 -1.83 -73.13
N VAL A 408 68.30 -3.13 -73.06
CA VAL A 408 68.77 -4.12 -72.06
C VAL A 408 67.92 -4.47 -70.81
N THR A 409 67.34 -5.68 -70.92
CA THR A 409 67.08 -6.79 -69.97
C THR A 409 67.06 -6.63 -68.43
N PRO A 410 66.15 -7.37 -67.75
CA PRO A 410 66.18 -7.69 -66.31
C PRO A 410 66.68 -9.13 -66.03
N THR A 411 67.40 -9.38 -64.94
CA THR A 411 67.52 -10.72 -64.31
C THR A 411 68.12 -10.62 -62.89
N ASN A 412 67.42 -11.15 -61.88
CA ASN A 412 67.80 -12.27 -61.00
C ASN A 412 66.86 -12.26 -59.75
N VAL A 413 66.07 -13.32 -59.48
CA VAL A 413 66.43 -14.58 -58.76
C VAL A 413 66.68 -14.28 -57.27
N GLU A 414 66.05 -14.93 -56.29
CA GLU A 414 65.86 -16.36 -55.98
C GLU A 414 64.77 -16.42 -54.87
N SER A 415 63.80 -17.35 -54.82
CA SER A 415 63.89 -18.74 -54.30
C SER A 415 64.64 -18.80 -52.95
N ASN A 416 64.22 -19.50 -51.89
CA ASN A 416 63.24 -20.57 -51.70
C ASN A 416 63.24 -20.93 -50.19
N LEU A 417 62.32 -21.81 -49.79
CA LEU A 417 62.42 -22.81 -48.71
C LEU A 417 62.24 -22.29 -47.26
N GLU A 418 61.11 -22.65 -46.62
CA GLU A 418 60.92 -23.86 -45.77
C GLU A 418 61.49 -23.60 -44.35
N ASP A 419 60.88 -23.95 -43.23
CA ASP A 419 59.83 -24.91 -42.92
C ASP A 419 59.42 -24.69 -41.44
N ALA A 420 58.34 -25.34 -41.03
CA ALA A 420 58.12 -25.89 -39.68
C ALA A 420 58.17 -24.97 -38.43
N ALA A 421 57.03 -24.89 -37.72
CA ALA A 421 56.81 -25.74 -36.53
C ALA A 421 55.52 -25.34 -35.79
N LEU A 422 54.50 -26.18 -35.96
CA LEU A 422 53.38 -26.33 -35.04
C LEU A 422 53.64 -27.61 -34.23
N GLU A 423 53.80 -27.46 -32.92
CA GLU A 423 53.83 -28.51 -31.90
C GLU A 423 53.26 -27.89 -30.61
N GLN A 424 52.54 -28.55 -29.70
CA GLN A 424 51.99 -29.91 -29.63
C GLN A 424 51.08 -30.01 -28.38
N SER A 425 50.35 -31.13 -28.30
CA SER A 425 49.93 -31.88 -27.10
C SER A 425 48.72 -31.38 -26.29
N SER A 426 47.76 -32.21 -25.87
CA SER A 426 47.52 -33.68 -25.94
C SER A 426 46.01 -33.89 -25.67
N GLU A 427 45.26 -34.73 -26.36
CA GLU A 427 45.16 -36.21 -26.25
C GLU A 427 44.57 -36.74 -24.92
N GLN A 428 43.27 -37.08 -24.90
CA GLN A 428 42.65 -38.38 -24.55
C GLN A 428 41.13 -38.23 -24.31
N VAL A 429 40.25 -38.77 -25.18
CA VAL A 429 39.63 -40.13 -25.15
C VAL A 429 38.51 -40.27 -24.10
N ILE A 430 37.28 -40.56 -24.56
CA ILE A 430 36.44 -41.73 -24.20
C ILE A 430 35.21 -41.79 -25.13
N GLU A 431 34.96 -42.99 -25.69
CA GLU A 431 33.82 -43.42 -26.51
C GLU A 431 32.48 -43.50 -25.73
N PRO A 432 31.33 -43.61 -26.42
CA PRO A 432 30.07 -44.05 -25.81
C PRO A 432 29.80 -45.55 -26.09
N SER A 433 29.40 -46.33 -25.08
CA SER A 433 28.53 -47.50 -25.24
C SER A 433 28.03 -48.07 -23.90
N VAL A 434 26.71 -48.28 -23.86
CA VAL A 434 25.82 -48.94 -22.88
C VAL A 434 25.30 -48.10 -21.73
#